data_AF-A0A7R9JKI6-F1
#
_entry.id   AF-A0A7R9JKI6-F1
#
_cell.length_a   1.000
_cell.length_b   1.000
_cell.length_c   1.000
_cell.angle_alpha   90.00
_cell.angle_beta   90.00
_cell.angle_gamma   90.00
#
_symmetry.space_group_name_H-M   'P 1'
#
loop_
_entity.id
_entity.type
_entity.pdbx_description
1 polymer ?
#
loop_
_entity_poly.entity_id
_entity_poly.type
_entity_poly.pdbx_seq_one_letter_code
_entity_poly.pdbx_strand_id
1 'polypeptide(L)'
;MASINRPLNPCHADLRGSASAPPVLDHVVEELVEKTAPIHCGFLWNTQSGLKVCSQICQYVSSTKSSYLYAGWEDMATYLGLNPMHIKAIKYQFNCDPTELTLKVYAQSQAATIDKLVNCFWRMGRQDIIEKSREYLL
;
A
#
# COMPACT_ATOMS: atom_id res chain seq x y z
N MET A 1 -63.84 -30.56 8.58
CA MET A 1 -63.97 -29.16 9.04
C MET A 1 -62.60 -28.49 8.92
N ALA A 2 -62.56 -27.17 8.71
CA ALA A 2 -61.32 -26.37 8.84
C ALA A 2 -61.02 -26.10 10.34
N SER A 3 -59.95 -25.44 10.80
CA SER A 3 -58.87 -24.62 10.20
C SER A 3 -57.64 -24.68 11.17
N ILE A 4 -56.49 -23.97 11.12
CA ILE A 4 -55.99 -22.79 10.39
C ILE A 4 -54.49 -22.99 10.08
N ASN A 5 -53.96 -22.36 9.03
CA ASN A 5 -52.52 -22.29 8.73
C ASN A 5 -51.72 -21.39 9.69
N ARG A 6 -50.43 -21.71 9.91
CA ARG A 6 -49.41 -20.72 10.32
C ARG A 6 -48.04 -21.11 9.75
N PRO A 7 -47.47 -20.35 8.80
CA PRO A 7 -46.10 -20.59 8.33
C PRO A 7 -45.10 -20.11 9.39
N LEU A 8 -44.14 -20.96 9.73
CA LEU A 8 -42.89 -20.54 10.38
C LEU A 8 -41.89 -20.19 9.28
N ASN A 9 -41.38 -18.94 9.32
CA ASN A 9 -40.63 -18.36 8.21
C ASN A 9 -39.32 -19.11 7.93
N PRO A 10 -39.02 -19.49 6.67
CA PRO A 10 -37.73 -20.05 6.27
C PRO A 10 -36.66 -18.94 6.09
N CYS A 11 -36.51 -18.07 7.09
CA CYS A 11 -35.63 -16.90 7.04
C CYS A 11 -34.42 -17.03 7.99
N HIS A 12 -33.67 -18.12 7.84
CA HIS A 12 -32.26 -18.19 8.21
C HIS A 12 -31.53 -19.11 7.23
N ALA A 13 -31.52 -18.73 5.95
CA ALA A 13 -30.54 -19.26 5.01
C ALA A 13 -29.15 -18.83 5.48
N ASP A 14 -28.18 -19.75 5.47
CA ASP A 14 -26.81 -19.45 5.90
C ASP A 14 -26.18 -18.36 5.02
N LEU A 15 -26.01 -17.16 5.60
CA LEU A 15 -25.28 -16.06 4.96
C LEU A 15 -23.76 -16.29 4.91
N ARG A 16 -23.32 -17.55 5.10
CA ARG A 16 -22.00 -18.07 4.68
C ARG A 16 -21.97 -18.30 3.16
N GLY A 17 -22.45 -17.31 2.40
CA GLY A 17 -22.48 -17.32 0.94
C GLY A 17 -21.07 -17.20 0.36
N SER A 18 -20.36 -18.33 0.30
CA SER A 18 -19.10 -18.56 -0.43
C SER A 18 -18.12 -17.38 -0.46
N ALA A 19 -17.87 -16.75 0.69
CA ALA A 19 -16.68 -15.94 0.86
C ALA A 19 -15.48 -16.88 0.71
N SER A 20 -14.71 -16.73 -0.37
CA SER A 20 -13.41 -17.38 -0.49
C SER A 20 -12.58 -17.02 0.74
N ALA A 21 -11.76 -17.97 1.20
CA ALA A 21 -10.81 -17.66 2.28
C ALA A 21 -9.99 -16.42 1.87
N PRO A 22 -9.75 -15.46 2.78
CA PRO A 22 -8.99 -14.25 2.44
C PRO A 22 -7.69 -14.64 1.74
N PRO A 23 -7.36 -14.04 0.58
CA PRO A 23 -6.18 -14.42 -0.17
C PRO A 23 -4.95 -14.30 0.72
N VAL A 24 -4.10 -15.34 0.70
CA VAL A 24 -2.83 -15.31 1.41
C VAL A 24 -2.07 -14.07 0.94
N LEU A 25 -1.49 -13.33 1.89
CA LEU A 25 -0.96 -11.99 1.61
C LEU A 25 0.11 -12.00 0.50
N ASP A 26 0.87 -13.09 0.40
CA ASP A 26 1.83 -13.33 -0.69
C ASP A 26 1.17 -13.18 -2.07
N HIS A 27 0.01 -13.80 -2.30
CA HIS A 27 -0.72 -13.71 -3.57
C HIS A 27 -1.26 -12.31 -3.88
N VAL A 28 -1.64 -11.56 -2.84
CA VAL A 28 -2.04 -10.14 -3.01
C VAL A 28 -0.84 -9.29 -3.46
N VAL A 29 0.35 -9.61 -2.95
CA VAL A 29 1.60 -8.95 -3.34
C VAL A 29 2.03 -9.37 -4.73
N GLU A 30 1.95 -10.65 -5.09
CA GLU A 30 2.19 -11.16 -6.45
C GLU A 30 1.28 -10.45 -7.49
N GLU A 31 -0.03 -10.41 -7.25
CA GLU A 31 -1.01 -9.74 -8.11
C GLU A 31 -0.74 -8.24 -8.25
N LEU A 32 -0.44 -7.55 -7.14
CA LEU A 32 -0.08 -6.13 -7.16
C LEU A 32 1.22 -5.90 -7.93
N VAL A 33 2.25 -6.73 -7.75
CA VAL A 33 3.54 -6.60 -8.45
C VAL A 33 3.36 -6.80 -9.95
N GLU A 34 2.61 -7.81 -10.39
CA GLU A 34 2.33 -8.03 -11.82
C GLU A 34 1.56 -6.84 -12.43
N LYS A 35 0.44 -6.43 -11.81
CA LYS A 35 -0.42 -5.36 -12.34
C LYS A 35 0.24 -3.98 -12.32
N THR A 36 1.11 -3.70 -11.36
CA THR A 36 1.70 -2.36 -11.18
C THR A 36 3.10 -2.21 -11.77
N ALA A 37 3.72 -3.27 -12.30
CA ALA A 37 5.00 -3.23 -13.00
C ALA A 37 5.07 -2.22 -14.19
N PRO A 38 4.05 -2.06 -15.04
CA PRO A 38 4.09 -1.04 -16.11
C PRO A 38 3.80 0.39 -15.62
N ILE A 39 3.44 0.58 -14.34
CA ILE A 39 3.00 1.88 -13.81
C ILE A 39 4.20 2.63 -13.23
N HIS A 40 4.60 3.72 -13.89
CA HIS A 40 5.63 4.64 -13.40
C HIS A 40 5.15 5.43 -12.17
N CYS A 41 6.02 5.65 -11.19
CA CYS A 41 5.66 6.29 -9.91
C CYS A 41 5.20 7.75 -10.01
N GLY A 42 5.37 8.42 -11.16
CA GLY A 42 4.69 9.70 -11.43
C GLY A 42 3.16 9.62 -11.32
N PHE A 43 2.57 8.43 -11.44
CA PHE A 43 1.17 8.13 -11.13
C PHE A 43 0.70 8.72 -9.80
N LEU A 44 1.57 8.75 -8.78
CA LEU A 44 1.28 9.22 -7.41
C LEU A 44 0.85 10.69 -7.31
N TRP A 45 1.20 11.53 -8.30
CA TRP A 45 0.77 12.94 -8.35
C TRP A 45 -0.11 13.27 -9.56
N ASN A 46 -0.20 12.37 -10.54
CA ASN A 46 -0.94 12.57 -11.78
C ASN A 46 -2.39 12.06 -11.75
N THR A 47 -2.82 11.39 -10.67
CA THR A 47 -4.16 10.80 -10.55
C THR A 47 -4.74 10.94 -9.15
N GLN A 48 -6.07 10.99 -9.03
CA GLN A 48 -6.74 11.08 -7.72
C GLN A 48 -6.55 9.81 -6.87
N SER A 49 -6.41 8.64 -7.48
CA SER A 49 -6.03 7.39 -6.81
C SER A 49 -4.57 7.43 -6.36
N GLY A 50 -3.64 7.82 -7.24
CA GLY A 50 -2.23 7.99 -6.89
C GLY A 50 -1.99 8.96 -5.73
N LEU A 51 -2.72 10.07 -5.68
CA LEU A 51 -2.67 11.03 -4.56
C LEU A 51 -3.12 10.39 -3.24
N LYS A 52 -4.12 9.49 -3.26
CA LYS A 52 -4.51 8.69 -2.09
C LYS A 52 -3.42 7.69 -1.71
N VAL A 53 -2.82 6.99 -2.67
CA VAL A 53 -1.67 6.08 -2.41
C VAL A 53 -0.53 6.85 -1.74
N CYS A 54 -0.15 8.00 -2.29
CA CYS A 54 0.91 8.85 -1.72
C CYS A 54 0.56 9.30 -0.30
N SER A 55 -0.70 9.69 -0.05
CA SER A 55 -1.18 10.07 1.28
C SER A 55 -1.12 8.92 2.29
N GLN A 56 -1.57 7.71 1.92
CA GLN A 56 -1.45 6.52 2.76
C GLN A 56 0.02 6.18 3.07
N ILE A 57 0.90 6.19 2.06
CA ILE A 57 2.33 5.91 2.27
C ILE A 57 2.95 6.92 3.23
N CYS A 58 2.73 8.22 3.03
CA CYS A 58 3.26 9.25 3.94
C CYS A 58 2.66 9.09 5.35
N GLN A 59 1.35 8.84 5.48
CA GLN A 59 0.71 8.61 6.78
C GLN A 59 1.35 7.43 7.54
N TYR A 60 1.56 6.28 6.89
CA TYR A 60 2.04 5.07 7.59
C TYR A 60 3.56 4.99 7.72
N VAL A 61 4.35 5.60 6.82
CA VAL A 61 5.81 5.68 6.97
C VAL A 61 6.19 6.79 7.95
N SER A 62 5.70 8.02 7.77
CA SER A 62 6.16 9.18 8.56
C SER A 62 5.62 9.20 10.00
N SER A 63 4.46 8.58 10.28
CA SER A 63 4.00 8.38 11.67
C SER A 63 4.78 7.29 12.41
N THR A 64 5.46 6.40 11.68
CA THR A 64 6.25 5.32 12.26
C THR A 64 7.66 5.81 12.53
N LYS A 65 7.98 6.06 13.81
CA LYS A 65 9.36 6.38 14.21
C LYS A 65 10.30 5.23 13.84
N SER A 66 11.24 5.48 12.92
CA SER A 66 12.30 4.51 12.57
C SER A 66 13.00 4.04 13.84
N SER A 67 13.08 2.72 13.98
CA SER A 67 13.56 2.03 15.18
C SER A 67 13.97 0.61 14.81
N TYR A 68 14.65 -0.09 15.73
CA TYR A 68 15.08 -1.48 15.52
C TYR A 68 13.94 -2.45 15.11
N LEU A 69 12.69 -2.11 15.42
CA LEU A 69 11.51 -2.93 15.12
C LEU A 69 10.71 -2.45 13.90
N TYR A 70 10.96 -1.23 13.40
CA TYR A 70 10.14 -0.63 12.35
C TYR A 70 10.97 0.21 11.38
N ALA A 71 11.00 -0.23 10.11
CA ALA A 71 11.59 0.50 9.00
C ALA A 71 10.78 1.78 8.67
N GLY A 72 11.48 2.91 8.53
CA GLY A 72 10.94 4.22 8.19
C GLY A 72 11.40 4.72 6.82
N TRP A 73 11.38 6.04 6.62
CA TRP A 73 11.67 6.65 5.31
C TRP A 73 13.13 6.50 4.86
N GLU A 74 14.11 6.48 5.79
CA GLU A 74 15.53 6.30 5.45
C GLU A 74 15.80 4.88 4.95
N ASP A 75 15.14 3.89 5.56
CA ASP A 75 15.14 2.49 5.14
C ASP A 75 14.47 2.35 3.76
N MET A 76 13.30 2.98 3.56
CA MET A 76 12.58 3.02 2.28
C MET A 76 13.45 3.62 1.17
N ALA A 77 14.10 4.75 1.43
CA ALA A 77 15.00 5.40 0.47
C ALA A 77 16.17 4.50 0.09
N THR A 78 16.72 3.75 1.05
CA THR A 78 17.81 2.79 0.85
C THR A 78 17.35 1.59 0.01
N TYR A 79 16.17 1.01 0.29
CA TYR A 79 15.60 -0.09 -0.48
C TYR A 79 15.20 0.30 -1.91
N LEU A 80 14.77 1.55 -2.13
CA LEU A 80 14.51 2.13 -3.45
C LEU A 80 15.80 2.56 -4.20
N GLY A 81 16.98 2.37 -3.59
CA GLY A 81 18.28 2.63 -4.22
C GLY A 81 18.66 4.11 -4.35
N LEU A 82 18.12 4.99 -3.50
CA LEU A 82 18.50 6.41 -3.53
C LEU A 82 19.96 6.60 -3.10
N ASN A 83 20.63 7.55 -3.75
CA ASN A 83 21.98 7.97 -3.38
C ASN A 83 22.00 8.48 -1.92
N PRO A 84 22.96 8.08 -1.07
CA PRO A 84 23.10 8.57 0.31
C PRO A 84 23.14 10.11 0.42
N MET A 85 23.62 10.82 -0.60
CA MET A 85 23.58 12.29 -0.66
C MET A 85 22.15 12.84 -0.81
N HIS A 86 21.26 12.14 -1.53
CA HIS A 86 19.83 12.50 -1.59
C HIS A 86 19.15 12.23 -0.25
N ILE A 87 19.42 11.08 0.37
CA ILE A 87 18.90 10.74 1.72
C ILE A 87 19.34 11.82 2.71
N LYS A 88 20.63 12.20 2.70
CA LYS A 88 21.17 13.28 3.54
C LYS A 88 20.51 14.64 3.25
N ALA A 89 20.23 14.97 1.99
CA ALA A 89 19.55 16.22 1.64
C ALA A 89 18.10 16.25 2.16
N ILE A 90 17.35 15.15 1.99
CA ILE A 90 15.98 15.00 2.52
C ILE A 90 15.97 15.15 4.05
N LYS A 91 16.96 14.56 4.75
CA LYS A 91 17.08 14.61 6.22
C LYS A 91 17.19 16.02 6.80
N TYR A 92 17.67 17.00 6.02
CA TYR A 92 17.80 18.40 6.45
C TYR A 92 16.66 19.31 5.96
N GLN A 93 15.65 18.78 5.25
CA GLN A 93 14.54 19.58 4.73
C GLN A 93 13.34 19.56 5.69
N PHE A 94 13.45 20.34 6.76
CA PHE A 94 12.49 20.35 7.89
C PHE A 94 11.04 20.77 7.55
N ASN A 95 10.81 21.37 6.39
CA ASN A 95 9.51 21.96 6.00
C ASN A 95 8.64 21.03 5.11
N CYS A 96 9.02 19.77 4.96
CA CYS A 96 8.34 18.81 4.07
C CYS A 96 8.27 17.42 4.72
N ASP A 97 7.32 16.59 4.27
CA ASP A 97 7.31 15.18 4.65
C ASP A 97 8.48 14.45 3.94
N PRO A 98 9.36 13.76 4.69
CA PRO A 98 10.55 13.13 4.11
C PRO A 98 10.24 11.85 3.33
N THR A 99 9.11 11.19 3.61
CA THR A 99 8.58 10.09 2.81
C THR A 99 8.11 10.61 1.45
N GLU A 100 7.35 11.72 1.43
CA GLU A 100 6.90 12.34 0.18
C GLU A 100 8.08 12.82 -0.68
N LEU A 101 9.10 13.42 -0.07
CA LEU A 101 10.34 13.78 -0.76
C LEU A 101 11.10 12.56 -1.30
N THR A 102 11.14 11.46 -0.53
CA THR A 102 11.76 10.20 -0.97
C THR A 102 11.05 9.64 -2.21
N LEU A 103 9.71 9.62 -2.20
CA LEU A 103 8.91 9.21 -3.36
C LEU A 103 9.15 10.13 -4.57
N LYS A 104 9.21 11.46 -4.36
CA LYS A 104 9.49 12.43 -5.43
C LYS A 104 10.87 12.25 -6.05
N VAL A 105 11.90 11.99 -5.24
CA VAL A 105 13.26 11.72 -5.74
C VAL A 105 13.34 10.36 -6.43
N TYR A 106 12.68 9.32 -5.91
CA TYR A 106 12.58 8.02 -6.58
C TYR A 106 11.95 8.16 -7.97
N ALA A 107 10.81 8.85 -8.08
CA ALA A 107 10.06 9.05 -9.32
C ALA A 107 10.80 9.86 -10.41
N GLN A 108 11.96 10.46 -10.13
CA GLN A 108 12.81 11.07 -11.17
C GLN A 108 13.51 10.02 -12.06
N SER A 109 13.63 8.76 -11.60
CA SER A 109 14.16 7.66 -12.41
C SER A 109 13.10 7.17 -13.40
N GLN A 110 13.48 6.97 -14.66
CA GLN A 110 12.63 6.30 -15.66
C GLN A 110 12.30 4.85 -15.27
N ALA A 111 13.15 4.22 -14.45
CA ALA A 111 12.94 2.86 -13.94
C ALA A 111 12.13 2.81 -12.64
N ALA A 112 11.62 3.94 -12.14
CA ALA A 112 10.81 3.99 -10.92
C ALA A 112 9.37 3.56 -11.18
N THR A 113 9.08 2.31 -10.89
CA THR A 113 7.76 1.68 -11.09
C THR A 113 7.14 1.28 -9.74
N ILE A 114 5.81 1.18 -9.72
CA ILE A 114 5.02 0.97 -8.50
C ILE A 114 5.23 -0.45 -7.94
N ASP A 115 5.48 -1.46 -8.77
CA ASP A 115 5.82 -2.83 -8.32
C ASP A 115 7.06 -2.84 -7.41
N LYS A 116 8.08 -2.03 -7.73
CA LYS A 116 9.31 -1.90 -6.93
C LYS A 116 9.05 -1.19 -5.61
N LEU A 117 8.04 -0.33 -5.55
CA LEU A 117 7.57 0.31 -4.32
C LEU A 117 6.77 -0.67 -3.45
N VAL A 118 5.92 -1.52 -4.04
CA VAL A 118 5.25 -2.65 -3.35
C VAL A 118 6.29 -3.64 -2.81
N ASN A 119 7.25 -4.05 -3.64
CA ASN A 119 8.38 -4.91 -3.25
C ASN A 119 9.28 -4.26 -2.18
N CYS A 120 9.43 -2.92 -2.18
CA CYS A 120 10.13 -2.19 -1.12
C CYS A 120 9.41 -2.38 0.22
N PHE A 121 8.11 -2.13 0.29
CA PHE A 121 7.32 -2.33 1.52
C PHE A 121 7.33 -3.79 1.97
N TRP A 122 7.25 -4.75 1.05
CA TRP A 122 7.37 -6.17 1.36
C TRP A 122 8.71 -6.49 2.03
N ARG A 123 9.84 -6.07 1.44
CA ARG A 123 11.20 -6.29 1.97
C ARG A 123 11.47 -5.53 3.27
N MET A 124 10.76 -4.43 3.52
CA MET A 124 10.78 -3.70 4.80
C MET A 124 9.92 -4.36 5.89
N GLY A 125 9.15 -5.42 5.59
CA GLY A 125 8.14 -5.97 6.49
C GLY A 125 6.90 -5.08 6.68
N ARG A 126 6.77 -4.01 5.89
CA ARG A 126 5.71 -2.99 5.98
C ARG A 126 4.47 -3.37 5.17
N GLN A 127 4.01 -4.60 5.42
CA GLN A 127 2.80 -5.20 4.86
C GLN A 127 1.53 -4.37 5.15
N ASP A 128 1.53 -3.63 6.26
CA ASP A 128 0.48 -2.68 6.64
C ASP A 128 0.25 -1.60 5.57
N ILE A 129 1.31 -1.10 4.94
CA ILE A 129 1.20 -0.08 3.88
C ILE A 129 0.53 -0.66 2.63
N ILE A 130 0.89 -1.89 2.26
CA ILE A 130 0.33 -2.59 1.08
C ILE A 130 -1.17 -2.81 1.27
N GLU A 131 -1.57 -3.36 2.41
CA GLU A 131 -2.98 -3.58 2.79
C GLU A 131 -3.81 -2.28 2.79
N LYS A 132 -3.20 -1.14 3.16
CA LYS A 132 -3.87 0.18 3.19
C LYS A 132 -3.84 0.96 1.88
N SER A 133 -3.02 0.56 0.90
CA SER A 133 -2.92 1.24 -0.41
C SER A 133 -3.52 0.44 -1.57
N ARG A 134 -3.72 -0.88 -1.43
CA ARG A 134 -4.19 -1.76 -2.53
C ARG A 134 -5.49 -1.33 -3.20
N GLU A 135 -6.44 -0.74 -2.47
CA GLU A 135 -7.71 -0.25 -3.02
C GLU A 135 -7.57 0.96 -3.98
N TYR A 136 -6.36 1.50 -4.12
CA TYR A 136 -6.03 2.60 -5.03
C TYR A 136 -4.94 2.21 -6.05
N LEU A 137 -4.56 0.92 -6.09
CA LEU A 137 -3.53 0.33 -6.96
C LEU A 137 -4.09 -0.75 -7.91
N LEU A 138 -5.36 -1.12 -7.75
CA LEU A 138 -6.09 -2.16 -8.49
C LEU A 138 -7.27 -1.56 -9.26
#